data_AF-A0A1H6GQK9-F1
#
_entry.id   AF-A0A1H6GQK9-F1
#
_cell.length_a   1.000
_cell.length_b   1.000
_cell.length_c   1.000
_cell.angle_alpha   90.00
_cell.angle_beta   90.00
_cell.angle_gamma   90.00
#
_symmetry.space_group_name_H-M   'P 1'
#
loop_
_entity.id
_entity.type
_entity.pdbx_description
1 polymer ?
#
loop_
_entity_poly.entity_id
_entity_poly.type
_entity_poly.pdbx_seq_one_letter_code
_entity_poly.pdbx_strand_id
1 'polypeptide(L)'
;MIRAPAESVDQSLFARLKPGDILFIDSSHRSLENSDVTALFLDVLPELAPGVIVHVHDVYLPYDYPAQAEGLMYNEQYLLAALLLGEASWLEPVLPCFFAAQDPRLSAHLAPVWEAIGTNAFPAPSNSFWLNIKRRR
;
A
#
# COMPACT_ATOMS: atom_id res chain seq x y z
N MET A 1 16.10 -14.31 7.06
CA MET A 1 16.10 -12.95 6.45
C MET A 1 16.68 -13.07 5.06
N ILE A 2 15.97 -12.59 4.04
CA ILE A 2 16.49 -12.47 2.67
C ILE A 2 16.88 -11.00 2.48
N ARG A 3 18.07 -10.73 1.95
CA ARG A 3 18.57 -9.38 1.66
C ARG A 3 18.85 -9.28 0.18
N ALA A 4 17.84 -8.95 -0.59
CA ALA A 4 17.91 -8.78 -2.03
C ALA A 4 16.83 -7.78 -2.49
N PRO A 5 17.02 -7.09 -3.62
CA PRO A 5 15.97 -6.30 -4.26
C PRO A 5 14.74 -7.16 -4.56
N ALA A 6 13.54 -6.59 -4.43
CA ALA A 6 12.28 -7.34 -4.56
C ALA A 6 12.08 -7.86 -6.01
N GLU A 7 12.52 -7.08 -6.99
CA GLU A 7 12.54 -7.39 -8.42
C GLU A 7 13.56 -8.49 -8.79
N SER A 8 14.47 -8.84 -7.88
CA SER A 8 15.53 -9.84 -8.11
C SER A 8 15.29 -11.17 -7.39
N VAL A 9 14.25 -11.27 -6.55
CA VAL A 9 13.91 -12.52 -5.86
C VAL A 9 12.92 -13.35 -6.69
N ASP A 10 12.98 -14.67 -6.51
CA ASP A 10 12.01 -15.58 -7.11
C ASP A 10 10.60 -15.30 -6.56
N GLN A 11 9.65 -15.07 -7.45
CA GLN A 11 8.27 -14.70 -7.10
C GLN A 11 7.54 -15.80 -6.31
N SER A 12 7.99 -17.05 -6.40
CA SER A 12 7.49 -18.16 -5.56
C SER A 12 7.67 -17.89 -4.07
N LEU A 13 8.56 -16.96 -3.68
CA LEU A 13 8.67 -16.47 -2.31
C LEU A 13 7.36 -15.84 -1.83
N PHE A 14 6.74 -14.99 -2.65
CA PHE A 14 5.48 -14.29 -2.32
C PHE A 14 4.28 -15.24 -2.40
N ALA A 15 4.33 -16.24 -3.27
CA ALA A 15 3.30 -17.29 -3.36
C ALA A 15 3.16 -18.13 -2.07
N ARG A 16 4.09 -18.00 -1.12
CA ARG A 16 4.02 -18.64 0.20
C ARG A 16 3.07 -17.91 1.17
N LEU A 17 2.71 -16.66 0.89
CA LEU A 17 1.79 -15.88 1.72
C LEU A 17 0.39 -16.51 1.66
N LYS A 18 -0.22 -16.64 2.83
CA LYS A 18 -1.52 -17.29 3.05
C LYS A 18 -2.56 -16.27 3.51
N PRO A 19 -3.87 -16.64 3.47
CA PRO A 19 -4.90 -15.79 4.04
C PRO A 19 -4.55 -15.37 5.48
N GLY A 20 -4.59 -14.07 5.77
CA GLY A 20 -4.21 -13.47 7.04
C GLY A 20 -2.74 -13.04 7.16
N ASP A 21 -1.86 -13.46 6.24
CA ASP A 21 -0.49 -12.94 6.19
C ASP A 21 -0.46 -11.52 5.59
N ILE A 22 0.60 -10.77 5.92
CA ILE A 22 0.78 -9.38 5.48
C ILE A 22 1.96 -9.29 4.51
N LEU A 23 1.74 -8.68 3.34
CA LEU A 23 2.79 -8.11 2.50
C LEU A 23 2.91 -6.61 2.78
N PHE A 24 4.07 -6.18 3.27
CA PHE A 24 4.36 -4.77 3.57
C PHE A 24 5.27 -4.20 2.48
N ILE A 25 4.78 -3.21 1.73
CA ILE A 25 5.50 -2.59 0.60
C ILE A 25 5.96 -1.19 1.01
N ASP A 26 7.26 -1.08 1.24
CA ASP A 26 7.99 0.18 1.44
C ASP A 26 9.17 0.17 0.46
N SER A 27 8.88 0.64 -0.75
CA SER A 27 9.68 0.44 -1.95
C SER A 27 10.57 1.66 -2.24
N SER A 28 11.14 1.73 -3.44
CA SER A 28 11.79 2.95 -3.94
C SER A 28 10.82 4.10 -4.28
N HIS A 29 9.51 3.83 -4.26
CA HIS A 29 8.37 4.68 -4.64
C HIS A 29 8.38 5.18 -6.10
N ARG A 30 9.30 4.68 -6.93
CA ARG A 30 9.50 5.10 -8.31
C ARG A 30 9.38 3.91 -9.27
N SER A 31 8.30 3.89 -10.02
CA SER A 31 8.10 2.99 -11.15
C SER A 31 8.96 3.42 -12.34
N LEU A 32 9.86 2.52 -12.72
CA LEU A 32 10.70 2.56 -13.93
C LEU A 32 10.70 1.16 -14.57
N GLU A 33 11.44 0.98 -15.67
CA GLU A 33 11.66 -0.34 -16.26
C GLU A 33 12.26 -1.30 -15.22
N ASN A 34 11.50 -2.34 -14.88
CA ASN A 34 11.88 -3.38 -13.93
C ASN A 34 12.35 -2.89 -12.54
N SER A 35 11.90 -1.71 -12.09
CA SER A 35 12.07 -1.29 -10.70
C SER A 35 11.29 -2.19 -9.74
N ASP A 36 11.67 -2.21 -8.47
CA ASP A 36 10.92 -2.86 -7.38
C ASP A 36 9.42 -2.54 -7.40
N VAL A 37 9.02 -1.27 -7.55
CA VAL A 37 7.61 -0.86 -7.69
C VAL A 37 6.93 -1.59 -8.84
N THR A 38 7.51 -1.52 -10.04
CA THR A 38 6.96 -2.15 -11.23
C THR A 38 6.80 -3.66 -11.05
N ALA A 39 7.82 -4.35 -10.54
CA ALA A 39 7.76 -5.79 -10.29
C ALA A 39 6.71 -6.15 -9.22
N LEU A 40 6.65 -5.40 -8.12
CA LEU A 40 5.69 -5.62 -7.05
C LEU A 40 4.25 -5.44 -7.53
N PHE A 41 3.97 -4.40 -8.32
CA PHE A 41 2.61 -4.11 -8.80
C PHE A 41 2.16 -5.00 -9.96
N LEU A 42 3.06 -5.34 -10.89
CA LEU A 42 2.70 -6.10 -12.09
C LEU A 42 2.82 -7.60 -11.91
N ASP A 43 3.79 -8.07 -11.15
CA ASP A 43 4.11 -9.50 -11.06
C ASP A 43 3.72 -10.11 -9.71
N VAL A 44 3.92 -9.39 -8.61
CA VAL A 44 3.68 -9.93 -7.25
C VAL A 44 2.23 -9.76 -6.83
N LEU A 45 1.74 -8.52 -6.81
CA LEU A 45 0.42 -8.18 -6.27
C LEU A 45 -0.74 -8.99 -6.89
N PRO A 46 -0.79 -9.22 -8.22
CA PRO A 46 -1.88 -9.98 -8.84
C PRO A 46 -1.88 -11.49 -8.52
N GLU A 47 -0.73 -12.04 -8.15
CA GLU A 47 -0.54 -13.48 -7.90
C GLU A 47 -0.75 -13.88 -6.44
N LEU A 48 -0.96 -12.91 -5.55
CA LEU A 48 -1.19 -13.17 -4.14
C LEU A 48 -2.47 -13.98 -3.90
N ALA A 49 -2.41 -14.83 -2.86
CA ALA A 49 -3.57 -15.63 -2.47
C ALA A 49 -4.70 -14.74 -1.90
N PRO A 50 -5.98 -15.11 -2.12
CA PRO A 50 -7.10 -14.42 -1.47
C PRO A 50 -6.94 -14.41 0.05
N GLY A 51 -7.27 -13.28 0.67
CA GLY A 51 -7.14 -13.04 2.11
C GLY A 51 -5.75 -12.57 2.56
N VAL A 52 -4.76 -12.47 1.67
CA VAL A 52 -3.50 -11.76 1.99
C VAL A 52 -3.81 -10.27 2.13
N ILE A 53 -3.27 -9.67 3.18
CA ILE A 53 -3.39 -8.24 3.46
C ILE A 53 -2.16 -7.54 2.88
N VAL A 54 -2.38 -6.46 2.14
CA VAL A 54 -1.30 -5.70 1.53
C VAL A 54 -1.28 -4.30 2.12
N HIS A 55 -0.09 -3.84 2.47
CA HIS A 55 0.19 -2.47 2.85
C HIS A 55 1.08 -1.83 1.81
N VAL A 56 0.73 -0.62 1.38
CA VAL A 56 1.58 0.24 0.53
C VAL A 56 1.88 1.52 1.30
N HIS A 57 3.17 1.82 1.46
CA HIS A 57 3.66 2.99 2.17
C HIS A 57 3.56 4.28 1.33
N ASP A 58 3.56 5.45 1.96
CA ASP A 58 3.56 6.77 1.30
C ASP A 58 2.47 6.98 0.22
N VAL A 59 1.25 6.54 0.46
CA VAL A 59 0.10 6.76 -0.44
C VAL A 59 -0.86 7.80 0.15
N TYR A 60 -1.21 8.79 -0.68
CA TYR A 60 -2.06 9.92 -0.28
C TYR A 60 -3.44 9.91 -0.92
N LEU A 61 -3.78 8.88 -1.71
CA LEU A 61 -5.05 8.79 -2.44
C LEU A 61 -6.27 9.05 -1.52
N PRO A 62 -7.28 9.81 -2.01
CA PRO A 62 -7.43 10.32 -3.38
C PRO A 62 -6.70 11.65 -3.65
N TYR A 63 -5.86 12.10 -2.72
CA TYR A 63 -5.06 13.31 -2.88
C TYR A 63 -3.78 13.01 -3.66
N ASP A 64 -3.18 14.06 -4.22
CA ASP A 64 -1.86 13.97 -4.82
C ASP A 64 -0.76 13.95 -3.74
N TYR A 65 0.47 13.65 -4.14
CA TYR A 65 1.64 13.76 -3.27
C TYR A 65 1.76 15.19 -2.72
N PRO A 66 2.13 15.34 -1.43
CA PRO A 66 2.24 16.66 -0.82
C PRO A 66 3.48 17.40 -1.35
N ALA A 67 3.52 18.73 -1.18
CA ALA A 67 4.64 19.56 -1.67
C ALA A 67 6.02 19.11 -1.15
N GLN A 68 6.08 18.49 0.02
CA GLN A 68 7.31 17.93 0.61
C GLN A 68 7.89 16.77 -0.21
N ALA A 69 7.07 16.11 -1.04
CA ALA A 69 7.52 15.04 -1.94
C ALA A 69 7.90 15.58 -3.34
N GLU A 70 7.80 16.89 -3.57
CA GLU A 70 8.20 17.51 -4.83
C GLU A 70 9.68 17.24 -5.13
N GLY A 71 9.99 16.87 -6.37
CA GLY A 71 11.35 16.51 -6.79
C GLY A 71 11.81 15.09 -6.42
N LEU A 72 11.11 14.37 -5.52
CA LEU A 72 11.38 12.95 -5.25
C LEU A 72 10.93 12.05 -6.40
N MET A 73 10.04 12.56 -7.26
CA MET A 73 9.48 11.84 -8.42
C MET A 73 8.74 10.55 -8.05
N TYR A 74 8.17 10.49 -6.85
CA TYR A 74 7.34 9.36 -6.45
C TYR A 74 6.11 9.26 -7.35
N ASN A 75 5.79 8.04 -7.77
CA ASN A 75 4.73 7.81 -8.74
C ASN A 75 3.95 6.50 -8.51
N GLU A 76 4.31 5.69 -7.51
CA GLU A 76 3.68 4.39 -7.27
C GLU A 76 2.19 4.50 -6.93
N GLN A 77 1.77 5.57 -6.23
CA GLN A 77 0.35 5.76 -5.90
C GLN A 77 -0.52 5.90 -7.16
N TYR A 78 0.04 6.36 -8.28
CA TYR A 78 -0.70 6.47 -9.54
C TYR A 78 -0.92 5.10 -10.19
N LEU A 79 0.00 4.15 -10.01
CA LEU A 79 -0.24 2.75 -10.41
C LEU A 79 -1.36 2.13 -9.57
N LEU A 80 -1.33 2.36 -8.26
CA LEU A 80 -2.41 1.93 -7.37
C LEU A 80 -3.75 2.55 -7.77
N ALA A 81 -3.79 3.86 -8.02
CA ALA A 81 -4.99 4.55 -8.48
C ALA A 81 -5.51 3.97 -9.80
N ALA A 82 -4.62 3.70 -10.77
CA ALA A 82 -5.00 3.10 -12.04
C ALA A 82 -5.60 1.69 -11.87
N LEU A 83 -5.06 0.86 -10.98
CA LEU A 83 -5.65 -0.45 -10.66
C LEU A 83 -7.04 -0.33 -10.04
N LEU A 84 -7.21 0.59 -9.08
CA LEU A 84 -8.50 0.79 -8.40
C LEU A 84 -9.56 1.35 -9.35
N LEU A 85 -9.20 2.35 -10.17
CA LEU A 85 -10.09 2.95 -11.17
C LEU A 85 -10.38 2.01 -12.35
N GLY A 86 -9.44 1.13 -12.69
CA GLY A 86 -9.62 0.06 -13.67
C GLY A 86 -10.48 -1.09 -13.16
N GLU A 87 -11.18 -0.92 -12.03
CA GLU A 87 -12.06 -1.90 -11.41
C GLU A 87 -11.38 -3.26 -11.20
N ALA A 88 -10.15 -3.25 -10.66
CA ALA A 88 -9.46 -4.44 -10.19
C ALA A 88 -10.27 -5.12 -9.06
N SER A 89 -11.29 -5.87 -9.43
CA SER A 89 -12.28 -6.50 -8.55
C SER A 89 -11.73 -7.62 -7.66
N TRP A 90 -10.42 -7.86 -7.73
CA TRP A 90 -9.65 -8.71 -6.83
C TRP A 90 -8.96 -7.91 -5.71
N LEU A 91 -8.94 -6.57 -5.79
CA LEU A 91 -8.44 -5.67 -4.76
C LEU A 91 -9.59 -5.01 -3.99
N GLU A 92 -9.42 -4.88 -2.68
CA GLU A 92 -10.32 -4.16 -1.79
C GLU A 92 -9.55 -3.15 -0.96
N PRO A 93 -9.77 -1.83 -1.13
CA PRO A 93 -9.32 -0.85 -0.16
C PRO A 93 -9.93 -1.14 1.22
N VAL A 94 -9.08 -1.38 2.21
CA VAL A 94 -9.48 -1.63 3.60
C VAL A 94 -9.40 -0.35 4.41
N LEU A 95 -8.24 0.32 4.36
CA LEU A 95 -8.00 1.54 5.14
C LEU A 95 -6.97 2.44 4.44
N PRO A 96 -7.41 3.46 3.69
CA PRO A 96 -6.54 4.54 3.23
C PRO A 96 -6.34 5.55 4.38
N CYS A 97 -5.26 5.38 5.16
CA CYS A 97 -5.08 6.13 6.40
C CYS A 97 -5.06 7.64 6.21
N PHE A 98 -4.41 8.13 5.14
CA PHE A 98 -4.34 9.57 4.88
C PHE A 98 -5.73 10.15 4.63
N PHE A 99 -6.51 9.56 3.72
CA PHE A 99 -7.90 9.95 3.48
C PHE A 99 -8.76 9.86 4.74
N ALA A 100 -8.67 8.76 5.48
CA ALA A 100 -9.49 8.54 6.67
C ALA A 100 -9.24 9.59 7.76
N ALA A 101 -8.02 10.13 7.84
CA ALA A 101 -7.72 11.19 8.78
C ALA A 101 -8.14 12.59 8.29
N GLN A 102 -8.21 12.82 6.99
CA GLN A 102 -8.73 14.08 6.44
C GLN A 102 -10.27 14.15 6.48
N ASP A 103 -10.94 13.00 6.40
CA ASP A 103 -12.40 12.94 6.49
C ASP A 103 -12.87 13.14 7.94
N PRO A 104 -13.68 14.17 8.26
CA PRO A 104 -14.11 14.45 9.63
C PRO A 104 -14.93 13.33 10.28
N ARG A 105 -15.65 12.52 9.48
CA ARG A 105 -16.45 11.42 10.02
C ARG A 105 -15.55 10.24 10.36
N LEU A 106 -14.64 9.86 9.46
CA LEU A 106 -13.74 8.73 9.67
C LEU A 106 -12.71 9.04 10.76
N SER A 107 -12.11 10.23 10.75
CA SER A 107 -11.13 10.66 11.77
C SER A 107 -11.71 10.61 13.19
N ALA A 108 -12.97 11.00 13.37
CA ALA A 108 -13.66 10.91 14.66
C ALA A 108 -13.80 9.46 15.16
N HIS A 109 -13.98 8.48 14.26
CA HIS A 109 -14.02 7.06 14.63
C HIS A 109 -12.64 6.49 14.97
N LEU A 110 -11.57 7.05 14.39
CA LEU A 110 -10.20 6.61 14.61
C LEU A 110 -9.56 7.25 15.85
N ALA A 111 -10.06 8.41 16.30
CA ALA A 111 -9.50 9.14 17.44
C ALA A 111 -9.33 8.27 18.71
N PRO A 112 -10.32 7.45 19.16
CA PRO A 112 -10.13 6.59 20.33
C PRO A 112 -9.05 5.53 20.14
N VAL A 113 -8.85 5.04 18.92
CA VAL A 113 -7.79 4.09 18.58
C VAL A 113 -6.43 4.77 18.71
N TRP A 114 -6.28 5.98 18.16
CA TRP A 114 -5.06 6.77 18.25
C TRP A 114 -4.69 7.15 19.67
N GLU A 115 -5.68 7.53 20.48
CA GLU A 115 -5.50 7.79 21.91
C GLU A 115 -5.05 6.53 22.67
N ALA A 116 -5.66 5.37 22.38
CA ALA A 116 -5.35 4.12 23.05
C ALA A 116 -3.94 3.59 22.74
N ILE A 117 -3.46 3.77 21.51
CA ILE A 117 -2.11 3.29 21.13
C ILE A 117 -0.98 4.24 21.57
N GLY A 118 -1.31 5.48 21.95
CA GLY A 118 -0.34 6.51 22.33
C GLY A 118 0.41 7.10 21.13
N THR A 119 0.25 8.40 20.87
CA THR A 119 0.88 9.10 19.74
C THR A 119 2.33 9.49 20.05
N ASN A 120 3.22 8.51 20.28
CA ASN A 120 4.62 8.79 20.63
C ASN A 120 5.59 8.85 19.44
N ALA A 121 5.13 8.69 18.19
CA ALA A 121 5.97 8.94 17.03
C ALA A 121 5.12 9.28 15.79
N PHE A 122 5.40 10.44 15.21
CA PHE A 122 4.85 11.03 13.97
C PHE A 122 3.43 11.63 14.06
N PRO A 123 3.25 12.89 13.64
CA PRO A 123 1.92 13.49 13.59
C PRO A 123 1.06 12.74 12.58
N ALA A 124 -0.15 12.40 13.00
CA ALA A 124 -1.21 11.93 12.11
C ALA A 124 -1.38 12.92 10.93
N PRO A 125 -1.67 12.42 9.71
CA PRO A 125 -2.03 11.03 9.39
C PRO A 125 -0.85 10.16 8.94
N SER A 126 -0.90 8.88 9.30
CA SER A 126 -0.17 7.84 8.56
C SER A 126 -0.61 7.86 7.08
N ASN A 127 0.34 7.73 6.17
CA ASN A 127 0.13 7.61 4.73
C ASN A 127 0.17 6.15 4.25
N SER A 128 -0.17 5.23 5.17
CA SER A 128 -0.35 3.82 4.86
C SER A 128 -1.65 3.57 4.10
N PHE A 129 -1.60 2.78 3.04
CA PHE A 129 -2.78 2.33 2.32
C PHE A 129 -2.92 0.82 2.43
N TRP A 130 -3.97 0.38 3.12
CA TRP A 130 -4.23 -1.04 3.36
C TRP A 130 -5.24 -1.59 2.36
N LEU A 131 -4.93 -2.76 1.82
CA LEU A 131 -5.72 -3.50 0.84
C LEU A 131 -5.91 -4.95 1.32
N ASN A 132 -6.97 -5.59 0.85
CA ASN A 132 -7.17 -7.02 0.95
C ASN A 132 -7.28 -7.64 -0.45
N ILE A 133 -6.64 -8.80 -0.65
CA ILE A 133 -6.81 -9.59 -1.87
C ILE A 133 -8.13 -10.37 -1.76
N LYS A 134 -9.17 -9.96 -2.47
CA LYS A 134 -10.51 -10.58 -2.36
C LYS A 134 -10.58 -11.97 -2.99
N ARG A 135 -9.90 -12.12 -4.13
CA ARG A 135 -9.93 -13.29 -5.00
C ARG A 135 -8.67 -13.28 -5.88
N ARG A 136 -8.40 -14.40 -6.57
CA ARG A 136 -7.40 -14.39 -7.64
C ARG A 136 -7.90 -13.53 -8.80
N ARG A 137 -6.98 -12.89 -9.52
CA ARG A 137 -7.26 -12.10 -10.72
C ARG A 137 -8.00 -12.93 -11.77
#